data_AF-A0A661DXJ5-F1
#
_entry.id   AF-A0A661DXJ5-F1
#
_cell.length_a   1.000
_cell.length_b   1.000
_cell.length_c   1.000
_cell.angle_alpha   90.00
_cell.angle_beta   90.00
_cell.angle_gamma   90.00
#
_symmetry.space_group_name_H-M   'P 1'
#
loop_
_entity.id
_entity.type
_entity.pdbx_description
1 polymer ?
#
loop_
_entity_poly.entity_id
_entity_poly.type
_entity_poly.pdbx_seq_one_letter_code
_entity_poly.pdbx_strand_id
1 'polypeptide(L)'
;MAAAVTANLTLLDNNDNSGNWGGTDGADAYNTHIQGTNSESWQVSKNSSETAAWNDGSSHDMSATNTHLYLWFKSDLTNYYTTVKVQIISTAGNYREYEIANQTTKIWNGAWKCFVLDLAGGTEIGTFVSSNVNDIDIIVDNSSSGNIRSVINNWIDVMRYGTGLTVTGTDFDITDIAAIDQLEANQYGVLENIQDIIFSQGQILIGNGATTTTFNSTNEVLVFKEEPYIKAGSYQFKLQGSGNTTVINALTLRASGTADTYRFLFDASDATADVTINGMNCTRAGLINFASTSDIQSAVFNDCFQIDPSTGTFKYNNINNYAGTEGGAVLWPSSDTNISDLTFAICDEDIEIDASSDATPAFSNIVHDDNASDYDVNNTSGGAVTIALSGTSNGNSYNPGGDTVTFSSSSTLILTVRDEAGDPVGSAFAYIDDDNAVPYIMNTTTNVTTGIAQVSHTDGAVAGATWRVRKYGYKPWVAIADVPATGTKDIPVTLIVDPQQT
;
A
#
# COMPACT_ATOMS: atom_id res chain seq x y z
N MET A 1 -20.34 2.09 17.95
CA MET A 1 -19.63 2.30 19.24
C MET A 1 -18.31 2.91 18.83
N ALA A 2 -17.98 4.11 19.31
CA ALA A 2 -16.75 4.81 18.95
C ALA A 2 -15.53 3.88 19.01
N ALA A 3 -14.49 4.18 18.21
CA ALA A 3 -13.24 3.44 18.21
C ALA A 3 -12.76 3.15 19.64
N ALA A 4 -12.32 1.91 19.87
CA ALA A 4 -11.65 1.47 21.06
C ALA A 4 -10.18 1.20 20.70
N VAL A 5 -9.31 2.12 21.11
CA VAL A 5 -7.86 2.03 20.88
C VAL A 5 -7.20 1.35 22.07
N THR A 6 -6.58 0.20 21.80
CA THR A 6 -5.68 -0.47 22.73
C THR A 6 -4.26 -0.16 22.32
N ALA A 7 -3.51 0.54 23.17
CA ALA A 7 -2.09 0.74 22.94
C ALA A 7 -1.36 -0.58 23.17
N ASN A 8 -0.67 -1.08 22.15
CA ASN A 8 0.29 -2.19 22.28
C ASN A 8 1.62 -1.65 22.81
N LEU A 9 1.53 -0.84 23.86
CA LEU A 9 2.63 -0.09 24.46
C LEU A 9 2.65 -0.37 25.97
N THR A 10 3.84 -0.60 26.49
CA THR A 10 4.10 -0.73 27.92
C THR A 10 4.66 0.58 28.44
N LEU A 11 4.10 1.09 29.54
CA LEU A 11 4.59 2.28 30.21
C LEU A 11 5.92 1.98 30.90
N LEU A 12 6.95 2.79 30.63
CA LEU A 12 8.20 2.79 31.40
C LEU A 12 8.08 3.77 32.56
N ASP A 13 7.72 5.01 32.25
CA ASP A 13 7.57 6.07 33.23
C ASP A 13 6.58 7.10 32.71
N ASN A 14 5.71 7.60 33.58
CA ASN A 14 4.81 8.71 33.27
C ASN A 14 5.40 10.07 33.66
N ASN A 15 6.53 10.11 34.36
CA ASN A 15 7.27 11.31 34.73
C ASN A 15 6.47 12.36 35.52
N ASP A 16 5.36 11.95 36.15
CA ASP A 16 4.53 12.81 37.01
C ASP A 16 5.18 13.13 38.36
N ASN A 17 6.10 12.27 38.83
CA ASN A 17 6.90 12.45 40.05
C ASN A 17 7.91 11.28 40.19
N SER A 18 8.68 11.02 39.13
CA SER A 18 9.53 9.84 39.09
C SER A 18 10.77 10.01 39.98
N GLY A 19 10.99 9.07 40.90
CA GLY A 19 12.19 9.01 41.73
C GLY A 19 13.39 8.34 41.06
N ASN A 20 13.23 7.92 39.81
CA ASN A 20 14.17 7.08 39.08
C ASN A 20 15.17 7.89 38.23
N TRP A 21 15.03 9.22 38.19
CA TRP A 21 15.93 10.09 37.44
C TRP A 21 17.10 10.59 38.28
N GLY A 22 18.28 10.56 37.68
CA GLY A 22 19.49 11.25 38.13
C GLY A 22 19.88 12.36 37.15
N GLY A 23 20.58 13.39 37.64
CA GLY A 23 20.99 14.53 36.82
C GLY A 23 19.87 15.54 36.53
N THR A 24 18.68 15.31 37.08
CA THR A 24 17.50 16.17 36.94
C THR A 24 17.38 17.15 38.12
N ASP A 25 16.59 18.22 37.94
CA ASP A 25 16.24 19.15 39.03
C ASP A 25 14.94 18.78 39.75
N GLY A 26 14.35 17.63 39.38
CA GLY A 26 13.14 17.04 39.94
C GLY A 26 11.90 17.33 39.09
N ALA A 27 10.74 16.88 39.58
CA ALA A 27 9.45 17.12 38.93
C ALA A 27 9.15 18.62 38.81
N ASP A 28 8.80 19.05 37.59
CA ASP A 28 8.49 20.45 37.32
C ASP A 28 7.13 20.85 37.92
N ALA A 29 7.11 21.95 38.68
CA ALA A 29 5.91 22.53 39.28
C ALA A 29 5.20 23.57 38.38
N TYR A 30 5.70 23.84 37.17
CA TYR A 30 5.19 24.91 36.28
C TYR A 30 4.11 24.49 35.27
N ASN A 31 3.46 23.34 35.44
CA ASN A 31 2.46 22.79 34.50
C ASN A 31 3.03 22.54 33.09
N THR A 32 4.31 22.19 32.97
CA THR A 32 4.91 21.80 31.70
C THR A 32 4.79 20.29 31.55
N HIS A 33 3.73 19.78 30.92
CA HIS A 33 3.55 18.34 30.66
C HIS A 33 2.75 18.14 29.36
N ILE A 34 2.83 16.94 28.78
CA ILE A 34 1.98 16.46 27.69
C ILE A 34 0.88 15.53 28.24
N GLN A 35 1.18 14.77 29.29
CA GLN A 35 0.27 13.84 29.94
C GLN A 35 0.31 14.03 31.46
N GLY A 36 -0.81 13.73 32.14
CA GLY A 36 -0.83 13.67 33.59
C GLY A 36 -0.88 15.06 34.22
N THR A 37 0.07 15.34 35.10
CA THR A 37 0.10 16.54 35.96
C THR A 37 1.46 17.21 36.02
N ASN A 38 2.57 16.47 35.89
CA ASN A 38 3.93 17.02 35.86
C ASN A 38 4.78 16.31 34.80
N SER A 39 5.99 16.82 34.58
CA SER A 39 7.06 16.16 33.82
C SER A 39 8.38 16.27 34.57
N GLU A 40 9.36 15.45 34.20
CA GLU A 40 10.70 15.55 34.76
C GLU A 40 11.48 16.63 34.02
N SER A 41 12.11 17.56 34.74
CA SER A 41 12.94 18.59 34.13
C SER A 41 14.41 18.50 34.50
N TRP A 42 15.24 19.08 33.65
CA TRP A 42 16.61 19.37 34.02
C TRP A 42 17.13 20.56 33.24
N GLN A 43 18.11 21.18 33.87
CA GLN A 43 18.83 22.31 33.35
C GLN A 43 20.02 21.84 32.54
N VAL A 44 20.37 22.59 31.49
CA VAL A 44 21.68 22.45 30.85
C VAL A 44 22.38 23.80 30.93
N SER A 45 23.53 23.81 31.59
CA SER A 45 24.36 24.99 31.78
C SER A 45 24.87 25.55 30.46
N LYS A 46 25.45 26.74 30.52
CA LYS A 46 26.07 27.35 29.34
C LYS A 46 27.31 26.57 28.93
N ASN A 47 27.41 26.27 27.62
CA ASN A 47 28.55 25.60 27.01
C ASN A 47 28.88 24.26 27.71
N SER A 48 27.86 23.50 28.08
CA SER A 48 27.99 22.19 28.72
C SER A 48 27.33 21.09 27.91
N SER A 49 27.57 19.86 28.34
CA SER A 49 26.79 18.69 27.97
C SER A 49 26.35 18.06 29.28
N GLU A 50 25.05 17.88 29.42
CA GLU A 50 24.42 17.38 30.64
C GLU A 50 23.45 16.26 30.29
N THR A 51 23.31 15.32 31.22
CA THR A 51 22.59 14.07 31.02
C THR A 51 21.54 13.91 32.10
N ALA A 52 20.30 13.70 31.67
CA ALA A 52 19.26 13.11 32.51
C ALA A 52 19.33 11.59 32.35
N ALA A 53 19.51 10.86 33.45
CA ALA A 53 19.68 9.41 33.44
C ALA A 53 18.53 8.75 34.21
N TRP A 54 17.70 7.97 33.52
CA TRP A 54 16.64 7.18 34.13
C TRP A 54 17.16 5.78 34.43
N ASN A 55 16.94 5.32 35.66
CA ASN A 55 17.24 3.97 36.11
C ASN A 55 16.08 3.45 36.97
N ASP A 56 15.38 2.43 36.47
CA ASP A 56 14.24 1.82 37.18
C ASP A 56 14.66 0.74 38.19
N GLY A 57 15.95 0.40 38.23
CA GLY A 57 16.48 -0.71 39.02
C GLY A 57 15.98 -2.10 38.59
N SER A 58 15.13 -2.17 37.56
CA SER A 58 14.53 -3.38 37.00
C SER A 58 14.82 -3.49 35.50
N SER A 59 14.85 -4.72 34.98
CA SER A 59 15.10 -4.99 33.55
C SER A 59 13.78 -5.09 32.78
N HIS A 60 13.70 -4.36 31.67
CA HIS A 60 12.58 -4.36 30.73
C HIS A 60 12.93 -5.18 29.47
N ASP A 61 12.06 -6.12 29.10
CA ASP A 61 12.20 -6.90 27.88
C ASP A 61 11.56 -6.16 26.70
N MET A 62 12.41 -5.61 25.84
CA MET A 62 12.04 -4.91 24.60
C MET A 62 12.44 -5.71 23.35
N SER A 63 12.58 -7.05 23.47
CA SER A 63 13.11 -7.89 22.39
C SER A 63 12.08 -8.31 21.33
N ALA A 64 10.80 -7.96 21.51
CA ALA A 64 9.78 -8.23 20.51
C ALA A 64 10.09 -7.50 19.18
N THR A 65 9.72 -8.13 18.07
CA THR A 65 9.91 -7.57 16.72
C THR A 65 9.15 -6.25 16.57
N ASN A 66 9.75 -5.28 15.88
CA ASN A 66 9.17 -3.95 15.64
C ASN A 66 8.82 -3.19 16.93
N THR A 67 9.58 -3.42 18.00
CA THR A 67 9.45 -2.64 19.24
C THR A 67 10.17 -1.31 19.08
N HIS A 68 9.46 -0.24 19.41
CA HIS A 68 9.98 1.12 19.45
C HIS A 68 9.86 1.69 20.85
N LEU A 69 10.78 2.58 21.23
CA LEU A 69 10.64 3.49 22.36
C LEU A 69 9.96 4.78 21.88
N TYR A 70 8.83 5.12 22.47
CA TYR A 70 8.08 6.36 22.32
C TYR A 70 8.43 7.27 23.49
N LEU A 71 9.09 8.39 23.21
CA LEU A 71 9.62 9.32 24.21
C LEU A 71 9.11 10.72 23.92
N TRP A 72 8.31 11.28 24.83
CA TRP A 72 7.94 12.68 24.78
C TRP A 72 9.04 13.56 25.37
N PHE A 73 9.56 14.45 24.54
CA PHE A 73 10.63 15.36 24.92
C PHE A 73 10.35 16.79 24.44
N LYS A 74 10.67 17.76 25.29
CA LYS A 74 10.59 19.19 24.99
C LYS A 74 11.89 19.86 25.41
N SER A 75 12.41 20.74 24.57
CA SER A 75 13.62 21.51 24.86
C SER A 75 13.48 22.96 24.45
N ASP A 76 13.64 23.88 25.40
CA ASP A 76 13.73 25.31 25.09
C ASP A 76 15.13 25.70 24.58
N LEU A 77 16.08 24.76 24.59
CA LEU A 77 17.42 24.92 23.99
C LEU A 77 17.42 24.72 22.48
N THR A 78 16.26 24.61 21.83
CA THR A 78 16.19 24.23 20.40
C THR A 78 17.14 25.05 19.51
N ASN A 79 17.25 26.35 19.73
CA ASN A 79 18.13 27.23 18.95
C ASN A 79 19.62 27.06 19.26
N TYR A 80 19.97 26.41 20.36
CA TYR A 80 21.31 26.47 20.97
C TYR A 80 21.99 25.12 21.16
N TYR A 81 21.28 23.99 21.18
CA TYR A 81 21.94 22.69 21.27
C TYR A 81 22.84 22.43 20.04
N THR A 82 23.96 21.77 20.28
CA THR A 82 24.79 21.09 19.27
C THR A 82 24.11 19.79 18.86
N THR A 83 23.76 18.95 19.85
CA THR A 83 23.10 17.66 19.66
C THR A 83 22.18 17.34 20.84
N VAL A 84 21.17 16.52 20.58
CA VAL A 84 20.39 15.81 21.59
C VAL A 84 20.46 14.34 21.24
N LYS A 85 20.87 13.52 22.21
CA LYS A 85 21.01 12.08 22.05
C LYS A 85 20.19 11.34 23.10
N VAL A 86 19.71 10.17 22.71
CA VAL A 86 19.10 9.19 23.60
C VAL A 86 19.94 7.94 23.55
N GLN A 87 20.28 7.38 24.71
CA GLN A 87 20.91 6.07 24.82
C GLN A 87 19.94 5.12 25.51
N ILE A 88 19.64 4.00 24.84
CA ILE A 88 18.90 2.88 25.44
C ILE A 88 19.95 1.87 25.89
N ILE A 89 20.06 1.68 27.20
CA ILE A 89 21.17 0.96 27.82
C ILE A 89 20.65 -0.37 28.36
N SER A 90 21.36 -1.45 28.01
CA SER A 90 21.06 -2.79 28.50
C SER A 90 21.93 -3.21 29.69
N THR A 91 23.17 -2.72 29.70
CA THR A 91 24.13 -2.80 30.80
C THR A 91 25.19 -1.72 30.58
N ALA A 92 25.93 -1.35 31.62
CA ALA A 92 26.99 -0.35 31.52
C ALA A 92 27.98 -0.66 30.36
N GLY A 93 28.07 0.25 29.39
CA GLY A 93 28.89 0.11 28.19
C GLY A 93 28.25 -0.62 27.01
N ASN A 94 27.01 -1.10 27.15
CA ASN A 94 26.25 -1.82 26.13
C ASN A 94 24.92 -1.12 25.84
N TYR A 95 24.88 -0.30 24.78
CA TYR A 95 23.75 0.57 24.49
C TYR A 95 23.54 0.81 22.99
N ARG A 96 22.34 1.27 22.64
CA ARG A 96 22.05 1.88 21.35
C ARG A 96 21.91 3.38 21.52
N GLU A 97 22.59 4.15 20.68
CA GLU A 97 22.57 5.61 20.68
C GLU A 97 21.81 6.16 19.47
N TYR A 98 20.98 7.17 19.72
CA TYR A 98 20.14 7.84 18.73
C TYR A 98 20.38 9.35 18.84
N GLU A 99 20.74 10.01 17.74
CA GLU A 99 20.82 11.47 17.70
C GLU A 99 19.46 12.04 17.25
N ILE A 100 18.59 12.33 18.22
CA ILE A 100 17.21 12.75 17.96
C ILE A 100 17.12 14.20 17.47
N ALA A 101 18.16 15.02 17.70
CA ALA A 101 18.36 16.24 16.94
C ALA A 101 19.80 16.74 16.94
N ASN A 102 20.11 17.61 15.97
CA ASN A 102 21.39 18.29 15.84
C ASN A 102 21.22 19.69 15.24
N GLN A 103 22.33 20.38 14.96
CA GLN A 103 22.29 21.74 14.41
C GLN A 103 21.54 21.92 13.09
N THR A 104 21.39 20.84 12.31
CA THR A 104 20.76 20.82 11.00
C THR A 104 19.28 20.41 11.08
N THR A 105 18.89 19.61 12.08
CA THR A 105 17.53 19.06 12.25
C THR A 105 16.69 19.78 13.32
N LYS A 106 17.03 21.04 13.62
CA LYS A 106 16.34 21.91 14.61
C LYS A 106 14.94 22.34 14.18
N ILE A 107 13.94 21.46 14.25
CA ILE A 107 12.59 21.77 13.72
C ILE A 107 11.51 21.99 14.80
N TRP A 108 11.84 21.82 16.09
CA TRP A 108 10.82 21.59 17.11
C TRP A 108 10.44 22.80 17.95
N ASN A 109 11.10 23.96 17.76
CA ASN A 109 10.72 25.28 18.30
C ASN A 109 10.23 25.31 19.77
N GLY A 110 10.76 24.44 20.63
CA GLY A 110 10.32 24.33 22.02
C GLY A 110 8.92 23.71 22.22
N ALA A 111 8.34 23.05 21.21
CA ALA A 111 7.13 22.26 21.37
C ALA A 111 7.46 20.84 21.89
N TRP A 112 6.48 20.20 22.52
CA TRP A 112 6.54 18.76 22.81
C TRP A 112 6.60 17.97 21.51
N LYS A 113 7.48 16.97 21.47
CA LYS A 113 7.58 16.00 20.38
C LYS A 113 7.75 14.60 20.93
N CYS A 114 7.01 13.66 20.34
CA CYS A 114 7.24 12.25 20.56
C CYS A 114 8.30 11.78 19.57
N PHE A 115 9.42 11.29 20.09
CA PHE A 115 10.45 10.63 19.30
C PHE A 115 10.21 9.12 19.33
N VAL A 116 10.34 8.48 18.17
CA VAL A 116 10.17 7.03 18.04
C VAL A 116 11.49 6.38 17.67
N LEU A 117 12.03 5.58 18.58
CA LEU A 117 13.36 4.97 18.46
C LEU A 117 13.23 3.46 18.33
N ASP A 118 13.57 2.92 17.16
CA ASP A 118 13.57 1.47 16.93
C ASP A 118 14.72 0.79 17.68
N LEU A 119 14.39 -0.26 18.45
CA LEU A 119 15.34 -1.05 19.23
C LEU A 119 16.31 -1.87 18.36
N ALA A 120 16.04 -2.00 17.06
CA ALA A 120 16.97 -2.54 16.07
C ALA A 120 17.74 -1.45 15.29
N GLY A 121 17.36 -0.18 15.46
CA GLY A 121 18.00 1.00 14.86
C GLY A 121 19.16 1.57 15.68
N GLY A 122 19.54 2.82 15.38
CA GLY A 122 20.57 3.56 16.11
C GLY A 122 21.99 3.02 15.94
N THR A 123 22.95 3.69 16.59
CA THR A 123 24.35 3.25 16.64
C THR A 123 24.56 2.33 17.83
N GLU A 124 24.93 1.07 17.58
CA GLU A 124 25.23 0.11 18.63
C GLU A 124 26.65 0.30 19.17
N ILE A 125 26.77 0.38 20.50
CA ILE A 125 28.04 0.41 21.24
C ILE A 125 28.08 -0.77 22.20
N GLY A 126 29.16 -1.55 22.15
CA GLY A 126 29.28 -2.78 22.93
C GLY A 126 28.46 -3.92 22.33
N THR A 127 27.71 -4.64 23.18
CA THR A 127 26.76 -5.69 22.77
C THR A 127 25.43 -5.43 23.45
N PHE A 128 24.54 -4.75 22.74
CA PHE A 128 23.23 -4.39 23.26
C PHE A 128 22.31 -5.61 23.38
N VAL A 129 21.63 -5.76 24.52
CA VAL A 129 20.68 -6.85 24.78
C VAL A 129 19.29 -6.26 25.00
N SER A 130 18.44 -6.31 23.97
CA SER A 130 17.09 -5.72 24.02
C SER A 130 16.15 -6.39 25.02
N SER A 131 16.43 -7.62 25.44
CA SER A 131 15.65 -8.30 26.49
C SER A 131 16.00 -7.88 27.91
N ASN A 132 16.96 -6.96 28.09
CA ASN A 132 17.44 -6.51 29.38
C ASN A 132 17.75 -5.00 29.36
N VAL A 133 16.79 -4.15 29.00
CA VAL A 133 16.95 -2.68 29.05
C VAL A 133 16.69 -2.21 30.48
N ASN A 134 17.61 -1.45 31.05
CA ASN A 134 17.54 -1.03 32.46
C ASN A 134 17.71 0.48 32.66
N ASP A 135 18.39 1.16 31.73
CA ASP A 135 18.65 2.60 31.80
C ASP A 135 18.31 3.31 30.49
N ILE A 136 17.89 4.57 30.60
CA ILE A 136 17.72 5.49 29.47
C ILE A 136 18.42 6.78 29.81
N ASP A 137 19.41 7.17 29.00
CA ASP A 137 20.10 8.44 29.15
C ASP A 137 19.66 9.41 28.05
N ILE A 138 19.36 10.65 28.43
CA ILE A 138 19.11 11.75 27.49
C ILE A 138 20.20 12.80 27.67
N ILE A 139 21.01 12.94 26.64
CA ILE A 139 22.19 13.79 26.62
C ILE A 139 21.87 15.01 25.78
N VAL A 140 21.87 16.18 26.41
CA VAL A 140 21.73 17.46 25.71
C VAL A 140 23.07 18.17 25.74
N ASP A 141 23.63 18.41 24.56
CA ASP A 141 24.88 19.12 24.39
C ASP A 141 24.61 20.51 23.81
N ASN A 142 25.06 21.56 24.49
CA ASN A 142 25.05 22.95 24.01
C ASN A 142 26.45 23.59 24.08
N SER A 143 27.51 22.77 24.11
CA SER A 143 28.92 23.18 24.25
C SER A 143 29.37 24.26 23.27
N SER A 144 28.70 24.36 22.11
CA SER A 144 28.97 25.33 21.05
C SER A 144 27.95 26.48 20.95
N SER A 145 27.06 26.64 21.94
CA SER A 145 25.94 27.60 21.94
C SER A 145 26.34 29.09 21.99
N GLY A 146 27.61 29.40 22.24
CA GLY A 146 28.14 30.76 22.22
C GLY A 146 27.74 31.56 23.46
N ASN A 147 27.02 32.68 23.27
CA ASN A 147 26.65 33.61 24.35
C ASN A 147 25.17 33.54 24.73
N ILE A 148 24.68 32.34 25.07
CA ILE A 148 23.42 32.23 25.79
C ILE A 148 23.57 32.81 27.21
N ARG A 149 22.55 33.55 27.68
CA ARG A 149 22.55 34.26 28.98
C ARG A 149 21.86 33.50 30.10
N SER A 150 21.22 32.38 29.81
CA SER A 150 20.39 31.64 30.76
C SER A 150 20.71 30.15 30.76
N VAL A 151 20.50 29.54 31.92
CA VAL A 151 20.22 28.11 32.05
C VAL A 151 18.83 27.88 31.47
N ILE A 152 18.68 26.88 30.60
CA ILE A 152 17.44 26.62 29.89
C ILE A 152 17.00 25.19 30.19
N ASN A 153 15.73 25.03 30.54
CA ASN A 153 15.15 23.76 30.93
C ASN A 153 14.87 22.88 29.70
N ASN A 154 14.93 21.59 29.97
CA ASN A 154 14.49 20.51 29.11
C ASN A 154 13.54 19.65 29.94
N TRP A 155 12.58 19.01 29.28
CA TRP A 155 11.54 18.25 29.94
C TRP A 155 11.32 16.92 29.24
N ILE A 156 11.19 15.87 30.04
CA ILE A 156 10.80 14.54 29.61
C ILE A 156 9.48 14.22 30.28
N ASP A 157 8.54 13.78 29.47
CA ASP A 157 7.28 13.26 29.97
C ASP A 157 7.16 11.80 29.53
N VAL A 158 5.95 11.26 29.44
CA VAL A 158 5.70 9.85 29.34
C VAL A 158 6.57 9.11 28.32
N MET A 159 7.15 8.00 28.79
CA MET A 159 7.96 7.07 28.03
C MET A 159 7.24 5.73 27.94
N ARG A 160 7.09 5.19 26.74
CA ARG A 160 6.50 3.86 26.51
C ARG A 160 7.31 3.08 25.50
N TYR A 161 7.24 1.77 25.53
CA TYR A 161 7.78 0.94 24.46
C TYR A 161 6.76 -0.07 23.95
N GLY A 162 6.83 -0.39 22.66
CA GLY A 162 5.94 -1.37 22.04
C GLY A 162 5.83 -1.14 20.53
N THR A 163 4.78 -1.66 19.92
CA THR A 163 4.69 -1.74 18.45
C THR A 163 3.75 -0.70 17.81
N GLY A 164 2.74 -0.23 18.54
CA GLY A 164 1.75 0.71 18.02
C GLY A 164 0.36 0.51 18.62
N LEU A 165 -0.68 0.56 17.80
CA LEU A 165 -2.08 0.53 18.22
C LEU A 165 -2.84 -0.66 17.63
N THR A 166 -3.69 -1.27 18.44
CA THR A 166 -4.79 -2.14 17.97
C THR A 166 -6.12 -1.45 18.19
N VAL A 167 -6.93 -1.38 17.14
CA VAL A 167 -8.20 -0.67 17.15
C VAL A 167 -9.34 -1.62 16.87
N THR A 168 -10.38 -1.53 17.68
CA THR A 168 -11.65 -2.26 17.49
C THR A 168 -12.80 -1.29 17.68
N GLY A 169 -14.04 -1.70 17.41
CA GLY A 169 -15.21 -0.83 17.56
C GLY A 169 -16.09 -0.87 16.33
N THR A 170 -17.16 -0.08 16.31
CA THR A 170 -18.12 -0.12 15.20
C THR A 170 -18.35 1.27 14.67
N ASP A 171 -18.07 1.44 13.38
CA ASP A 171 -18.23 2.67 12.61
C ASP A 171 -17.27 3.76 13.10
N PHE A 172 -15.99 3.58 12.77
CA PHE A 172 -14.93 4.55 13.05
C PHE A 172 -13.94 4.66 11.88
N ASP A 173 -13.20 5.76 11.84
CA ASP A 173 -12.22 6.08 10.80
C ASP A 173 -10.81 6.36 11.38
N ILE A 174 -9.85 6.83 10.59
CA ILE A 174 -8.48 7.08 11.07
C ILE A 174 -8.43 8.31 11.98
N THR A 175 -9.24 9.31 11.69
CA THR A 175 -9.38 10.54 12.48
C THR A 175 -9.85 10.24 13.90
N ASP A 176 -10.80 9.32 14.07
CA ASP A 176 -11.25 8.85 15.39
C ASP A 176 -10.10 8.23 16.19
N ILE A 177 -9.25 7.42 15.54
CA ILE A 177 -8.10 6.78 16.18
C ILE A 177 -7.10 7.84 16.65
N ALA A 178 -6.78 8.79 15.76
CA ALA A 178 -5.84 9.87 16.06
C ALA A 178 -6.36 10.76 17.20
N ALA A 179 -7.66 11.07 17.23
CA ALA A 179 -8.28 11.83 18.31
C ALA A 179 -8.14 11.12 19.66
N ILE A 180 -8.27 9.79 19.69
CA ILE A 180 -8.08 9.00 20.92
C ILE A 180 -6.61 8.93 21.34
N ASP A 181 -5.68 8.75 20.41
CA ASP A 181 -4.23 8.78 20.70
C ASP A 181 -3.85 10.11 21.37
N GLN A 182 -4.32 11.22 20.80
CA GLN A 182 -4.00 12.59 21.24
C GLN A 182 -4.76 13.06 22.49
N LEU A 183 -5.64 12.24 23.08
CA LEU A 183 -6.25 12.58 24.38
C LEU A 183 -5.14 12.74 25.42
N GLU A 184 -5.25 13.76 26.26
CA GLU A 184 -4.30 14.06 27.35
C GLU A 184 -4.03 12.86 28.26
N ALA A 185 -5.06 12.04 28.51
CA ALA A 185 -4.96 10.80 29.28
C ALA A 185 -4.19 9.67 28.58
N ASN A 186 -3.96 9.77 27.27
CA ASN A 186 -3.35 8.73 26.43
C ASN A 186 -1.97 9.15 25.94
N GLN A 187 -1.89 10.19 25.10
CA GLN A 187 -0.66 10.71 24.49
C GLN A 187 0.29 9.59 24.08
N TYR A 188 -0.20 8.62 23.30
CA TYR A 188 0.60 7.45 22.93
C TYR A 188 1.72 7.84 21.96
N GLY A 189 1.47 8.85 21.12
CA GLY A 189 2.45 9.40 20.18
C GLY A 189 2.59 8.58 18.89
N VAL A 190 1.68 7.62 18.66
CA VAL A 190 1.67 6.79 17.44
C VAL A 190 1.03 7.56 16.30
N LEU A 191 -0.10 8.23 16.54
CA LEU A 191 -0.82 9.07 15.60
C LEU A 191 -0.87 10.53 16.03
N GLU A 192 -0.68 11.43 15.06
CA GLU A 192 -0.81 12.87 15.24
C GLU A 192 -1.62 13.46 14.09
N ASN A 193 -2.75 14.12 14.39
CA ASN A 193 -3.48 14.89 13.40
C ASN A 193 -2.93 16.32 13.33
N ILE A 194 -2.47 16.74 12.15
CA ILE A 194 -2.02 18.09 11.84
C ILE A 194 -2.77 18.58 10.60
N GLN A 195 -3.68 19.54 10.78
CA GLN A 195 -4.44 20.15 9.67
C GLN A 195 -5.16 19.11 8.79
N ASP A 196 -5.87 18.18 9.42
CA ASP A 196 -6.65 17.11 8.79
C ASP A 196 -5.79 16.08 8.01
N ILE A 197 -4.47 16.07 8.25
CA ILE A 197 -3.56 15.01 7.80
C ILE A 197 -3.12 14.24 9.03
N ILE A 198 -3.37 12.93 9.02
CA ILE A 198 -2.94 12.05 10.10
C ILE A 198 -1.54 11.55 9.77
N PHE A 199 -0.63 11.72 10.72
CA PHE A 199 0.72 11.19 10.63
C PHE A 199 0.89 10.01 11.57
N SER A 200 1.43 8.90 11.08
CA SER A 200 1.77 7.72 11.85
C SER A 200 3.28 7.58 12.02
N GLN A 201 3.68 7.13 13.21
CA GLN A 201 5.05 6.76 13.57
C GLN A 201 5.13 5.33 14.10
N GLY A 202 4.12 4.50 13.85
CA GLY A 202 4.09 3.11 14.33
C GLY A 202 3.08 2.24 13.59
N GLN A 203 2.82 1.07 14.17
CA GLN A 203 1.87 0.11 13.60
C GLN A 203 0.43 0.49 13.93
N ILE A 204 -0.47 0.26 12.97
CA ILE A 204 -1.91 0.39 13.15
C ILE A 204 -2.55 -0.92 12.73
N LEU A 205 -3.14 -1.62 13.69
CA LEU A 205 -3.83 -2.89 13.49
C LEU A 205 -5.34 -2.66 13.68
N ILE A 206 -6.12 -2.85 12.62
CA ILE A 206 -7.58 -2.77 12.64
C ILE A 206 -8.14 -4.17 12.84
N GLY A 207 -8.82 -4.38 13.96
CA GLY A 207 -9.38 -5.66 14.38
C GLY A 207 -8.41 -6.52 15.20
N ASN A 208 -8.98 -7.48 15.93
CA ASN A 208 -8.26 -8.41 16.81
C ASN A 208 -8.82 -9.84 16.79
N GLY A 209 -9.84 -10.11 15.95
CA GLY A 209 -10.51 -11.41 15.83
C GLY A 209 -11.43 -11.81 16.99
N ALA A 210 -11.54 -11.00 18.04
CA ALA A 210 -12.42 -11.24 19.17
C ALA A 210 -13.58 -10.24 19.25
N THR A 211 -13.35 -9.00 18.81
CA THR A 211 -14.31 -7.91 18.86
C THR A 211 -14.80 -7.62 17.45
N THR A 212 -16.13 -7.59 17.26
CA THR A 212 -16.74 -7.10 16.01
C THR A 212 -16.21 -5.71 15.70
N THR A 213 -15.57 -5.57 14.54
CA THR A 213 -14.88 -4.36 14.14
C THR A 213 -15.48 -3.86 12.82
N THR A 214 -15.80 -2.57 12.73
CA THR A 214 -16.23 -1.95 11.47
C THR A 214 -15.46 -0.66 11.28
N PHE A 215 -14.55 -0.67 10.30
CA PHE A 215 -13.67 0.44 9.97
C PHE A 215 -14.09 1.05 8.64
N ASN A 216 -14.44 2.33 8.65
CA ASN A 216 -14.99 3.05 7.51
C ASN A 216 -14.17 4.31 7.26
N SER A 217 -13.17 4.25 6.38
CA SER A 217 -12.33 5.43 6.06
C SER A 217 -12.76 6.05 4.74
N THR A 218 -13.03 7.36 4.75
CA THR A 218 -13.47 8.10 3.55
C THR A 218 -12.75 9.43 3.40
N ASN A 219 -12.06 9.63 2.28
CA ASN A 219 -11.30 10.86 1.95
C ASN A 219 -10.28 11.30 3.02
N GLU A 220 -9.68 10.35 3.75
CA GLU A 220 -8.64 10.63 4.73
C GLU A 220 -7.23 10.53 4.13
N VAL A 221 -6.26 11.12 4.82
CA VAL A 221 -4.83 11.03 4.45
C VAL A 221 -4.05 10.54 5.66
N LEU A 222 -3.44 9.36 5.53
CA LEU A 222 -2.50 8.81 6.48
C LEU A 222 -1.07 8.85 5.91
N VAL A 223 -0.16 9.46 6.64
CA VAL A 223 1.24 9.62 6.27
C VAL A 223 2.15 8.92 7.28
N PHE A 224 2.89 7.91 6.86
CA PHE A 224 3.97 7.33 7.68
C PHE A 224 5.17 8.27 7.64
N LYS A 225 5.56 8.82 8.81
CA LYS A 225 6.61 9.83 8.91
C LYS A 225 7.98 9.26 8.55
N GLU A 226 8.87 10.13 8.09
CA GLU A 226 10.28 9.81 7.96
C GLU A 226 10.93 9.98 9.32
N GLU A 227 11.14 8.87 10.02
CA GLU A 227 11.88 8.85 11.29
C GLU A 227 13.22 8.16 11.05
N PRO A 228 14.35 8.86 11.23
CA PRO A 228 15.68 8.41 10.77
C PRO A 228 16.16 7.11 11.42
N TYR A 229 15.51 6.68 12.50
CA TYR A 229 15.88 5.50 13.26
C TYR A 229 14.89 4.37 13.15
N ILE A 230 13.89 4.44 12.26
CA ILE A 230 12.94 3.35 12.04
C ILE A 230 13.45 2.40 10.94
N LYS A 231 13.48 1.09 11.25
CA LYS A 231 13.89 0.06 10.30
C LYS A 231 12.77 -0.28 9.31
N ALA A 232 13.16 -0.76 8.14
CA ALA A 232 12.25 -1.36 7.15
C ALA A 232 11.29 -2.38 7.80
N GLY A 233 10.01 -2.30 7.44
CA GLY A 233 8.96 -3.21 7.89
C GLY A 233 8.33 -2.87 9.26
N SER A 234 8.82 -1.84 9.93
CA SER A 234 8.27 -1.37 11.21
C SER A 234 6.92 -0.68 11.04
N TYR A 235 6.76 0.11 9.97
CA TYR A 235 5.48 0.73 9.63
C TYR A 235 4.53 -0.28 8.99
N GLN A 236 3.33 -0.42 9.58
CA GLN A 236 2.32 -1.34 9.11
C GLN A 236 0.93 -0.74 9.27
N PHE A 237 0.10 -0.94 8.26
CA PHE A 237 -1.34 -0.76 8.32
C PHE A 237 -1.98 -2.12 8.00
N LYS A 238 -2.56 -2.76 9.02
CA LYS A 238 -3.06 -4.13 8.92
C LYS A 238 -4.55 -4.21 9.21
N LEU A 239 -5.27 -4.94 8.36
CA LEU A 239 -6.68 -5.28 8.53
C LEU A 239 -6.78 -6.77 8.89
N GLN A 240 -7.30 -7.10 10.07
CA GLN A 240 -7.23 -8.47 10.58
C GLN A 240 -8.39 -8.89 11.47
N GLY A 241 -8.54 -10.20 11.61
CA GLY A 241 -9.41 -10.87 12.56
C GLY A 241 -10.85 -11.05 12.10
N SER A 242 -11.45 -12.16 12.53
CA SER A 242 -12.83 -12.50 12.22
C SER A 242 -13.81 -11.45 12.72
N GLY A 243 -14.78 -11.09 11.88
CA GLY A 243 -15.79 -10.08 12.21
C GLY A 243 -15.30 -8.64 12.08
N ASN A 244 -14.15 -8.43 11.42
CA ASN A 244 -13.75 -7.13 10.91
C ASN A 244 -14.40 -6.88 9.54
N THR A 245 -15.13 -5.78 9.41
CA THR A 245 -15.66 -5.26 8.15
C THR A 245 -14.99 -3.92 7.86
N THR A 246 -14.19 -3.87 6.81
CA THR A 246 -13.49 -2.66 6.38
C THR A 246 -14.08 -2.14 5.08
N VAL A 247 -14.44 -0.86 5.07
CA VAL A 247 -14.79 -0.13 3.85
C VAL A 247 -13.87 1.08 3.72
N ILE A 248 -13.08 1.11 2.64
CA ILE A 248 -12.21 2.23 2.31
C ILE A 248 -12.73 2.90 1.04
N ASN A 249 -12.97 4.21 1.11
CA ASN A 249 -13.38 5.03 -0.02
C ASN A 249 -12.46 6.25 -0.17
N ALA A 250 -11.59 6.26 -1.18
CA ALA A 250 -10.66 7.37 -1.43
C ALA A 250 -9.69 7.72 -0.27
N LEU A 251 -9.22 6.72 0.48
CA LEU A 251 -8.13 6.88 1.46
C LEU A 251 -6.78 7.05 0.75
N THR A 252 -5.99 8.01 1.18
CA THR A 252 -4.57 8.12 0.79
C THR A 252 -3.66 7.57 1.88
N LEU A 253 -2.88 6.55 1.56
CA LEU A 253 -1.81 5.99 2.38
C LEU A 253 -0.46 6.32 1.72
N ARG A 254 0.45 6.97 2.44
CA ARG A 254 1.79 7.26 1.90
C ARG A 254 2.91 7.25 2.93
N ALA A 255 4.11 6.87 2.52
CA ALA A 255 5.33 7.17 3.28
C ALA A 255 5.89 8.54 2.87
N SER A 256 6.37 9.34 3.82
CA SER A 256 7.01 10.64 3.51
C SER A 256 8.49 10.52 3.13
N GLY A 257 9.18 9.46 3.58
CA GLY A 257 10.60 9.25 3.34
C GLY A 257 10.91 8.61 1.99
N THR A 258 12.09 8.92 1.44
CA THR A 258 12.52 8.48 0.09
C THR A 258 13.38 7.21 0.08
N ALA A 259 13.88 6.77 1.23
CA ALA A 259 14.57 5.48 1.36
C ALA A 259 13.56 4.33 1.54
N ASP A 260 13.94 3.12 1.12
CA ASP A 260 13.06 1.94 1.23
C ASP A 260 12.79 1.52 2.68
N THR A 261 13.67 1.91 3.62
CA THR A 261 13.47 1.67 5.05
C THR A 261 12.23 2.36 5.62
N TYR A 262 11.72 3.39 4.95
CA TYR A 262 10.54 4.15 5.39
C TYR A 262 9.23 3.67 4.76
N ARG A 263 9.28 2.67 3.88
CA ARG A 263 8.07 2.09 3.29
C ARG A 263 7.22 1.43 4.36
N PHE A 264 5.90 1.57 4.25
CA PHE A 264 4.95 0.89 5.13
C PHE A 264 4.41 -0.37 4.46
N LEU A 265 4.10 -1.39 5.26
CA LEU A 265 3.39 -2.57 4.76
C LEU A 265 1.88 -2.32 4.84
N PHE A 266 1.16 -2.68 3.77
CA PHE A 266 -0.29 -2.73 3.79
C PHE A 266 -0.73 -4.19 3.72
N ASP A 267 -1.31 -4.69 4.81
CA ASP A 267 -1.65 -6.10 4.95
C ASP A 267 -3.14 -6.29 5.23
N ALA A 268 -3.85 -6.79 4.23
CA ALA A 268 -5.24 -7.22 4.27
C ALA A 268 -5.36 -8.71 3.87
N SER A 269 -4.32 -9.51 4.14
CA SER A 269 -4.25 -10.94 3.78
C SER A 269 -5.05 -11.87 4.68
N ASP A 270 -5.55 -11.38 5.82
CA ASP A 270 -6.36 -12.19 6.73
C ASP A 270 -7.74 -12.48 6.11
N ALA A 271 -7.92 -13.72 5.66
CA ALA A 271 -9.15 -14.20 5.03
C ALA A 271 -10.39 -14.19 5.92
N THR A 272 -10.25 -13.87 7.22
CA THR A 272 -11.38 -13.72 8.13
C THR A 272 -11.92 -12.29 8.22
N ALA A 273 -11.21 -11.33 7.62
CA ALA A 273 -11.68 -9.95 7.46
C ALA A 273 -12.45 -9.79 6.13
N ASP A 274 -13.49 -8.97 6.16
CA ASP A 274 -14.25 -8.53 4.99
C ASP A 274 -13.76 -7.14 4.59
N VAL A 275 -13.09 -7.04 3.43
CA VAL A 275 -12.38 -5.82 3.02
C VAL A 275 -12.88 -5.37 1.65
N THR A 276 -13.50 -4.19 1.62
CA THR A 276 -13.88 -3.51 0.38
C THR A 276 -13.10 -2.21 0.26
N ILE A 277 -12.40 -2.01 -0.86
CA ILE A 277 -11.64 -0.80 -1.17
C ILE A 277 -12.10 -0.26 -2.51
N ASN A 278 -12.50 1.01 -2.52
CA ASN A 278 -12.80 1.76 -3.74
C ASN A 278 -12.02 3.08 -3.75
N GLY A 279 -11.12 3.28 -4.71
CA GLY A 279 -10.45 4.57 -4.88
C GLY A 279 -9.26 4.84 -3.97
N MET A 280 -8.69 3.85 -3.28
CA MET A 280 -7.51 4.06 -2.42
C MET A 280 -6.30 4.54 -3.24
N ASN A 281 -5.53 5.50 -2.72
CA ASN A 281 -4.23 5.88 -3.26
C ASN A 281 -3.13 5.43 -2.30
N CYS A 282 -2.34 4.45 -2.71
CA CYS A 282 -1.24 3.89 -1.94
C CYS A 282 0.08 4.31 -2.61
N THR A 283 0.92 5.05 -1.89
CA THR A 283 2.21 5.54 -2.41
C THR A 283 3.35 5.11 -1.51
N ARG A 284 4.41 4.50 -2.05
CA ARG A 284 5.58 4.08 -1.24
C ARG A 284 5.24 3.05 -0.17
N ALA A 285 4.34 2.14 -0.47
CA ALA A 285 4.21 0.92 0.30
C ALA A 285 5.37 -0.04 -0.02
N GLY A 286 5.67 -0.92 0.93
CA GLY A 286 6.42 -2.13 0.68
C GLY A 286 5.49 -3.17 0.06
N LEU A 287 5.57 -4.41 0.53
CA LEU A 287 4.65 -5.46 0.09
C LEU A 287 3.20 -5.11 0.46
N ILE A 288 2.31 -5.39 -0.47
CA ILE A 288 0.87 -5.22 -0.33
C ILE A 288 0.20 -6.58 -0.50
N ASN A 289 -0.51 -7.06 0.52
CA ASN A 289 -1.14 -8.38 0.48
C ASN A 289 -2.64 -8.28 0.74
N PHE A 290 -3.44 -9.00 -0.04
CA PHE A 290 -4.89 -9.08 0.08
C PHE A 290 -5.36 -10.52 0.26
N ALA A 291 -6.47 -10.70 0.96
CA ALA A 291 -7.14 -11.98 1.06
C ALA A 291 -7.99 -12.30 -0.18
N SER A 292 -8.24 -13.60 -0.40
CA SER A 292 -9.17 -14.10 -1.43
C SER A 292 -10.61 -13.55 -1.36
N THR A 293 -11.00 -12.97 -0.23
CA THR A 293 -12.33 -12.38 0.02
C THR A 293 -12.39 -10.88 -0.24
N SER A 294 -11.25 -10.23 -0.48
CA SER A 294 -11.18 -8.78 -0.66
C SER A 294 -11.78 -8.33 -1.99
N ASP A 295 -12.39 -7.15 -1.99
CA ASP A 295 -12.88 -6.46 -3.20
C ASP A 295 -12.17 -5.11 -3.35
N ILE A 296 -11.21 -5.05 -4.27
CA ILE A 296 -10.30 -3.92 -4.46
C ILE A 296 -10.51 -3.33 -5.86
N GLN A 297 -11.09 -2.13 -5.89
CA GLN A 297 -11.43 -1.47 -7.14
C GLN A 297 -10.93 -0.02 -7.19
N SER A 298 -10.63 0.45 -8.40
CA SER A 298 -10.30 1.85 -8.68
C SER A 298 -9.14 2.41 -7.85
N ALA A 299 -8.26 1.55 -7.33
CA ALA A 299 -7.12 1.95 -6.51
C ALA A 299 -5.94 2.38 -7.38
N VAL A 300 -5.12 3.26 -6.84
CA VAL A 300 -3.85 3.69 -7.42
C VAL A 300 -2.74 3.22 -6.51
N PHE A 301 -1.86 2.39 -7.04
CA PHE A 301 -0.62 1.98 -6.41
C PHE A 301 0.51 2.67 -7.13
N ASN A 302 1.32 3.44 -6.41
CA ASN A 302 2.40 4.21 -7.00
C ASN A 302 3.69 4.05 -6.20
N ASP A 303 4.80 3.73 -6.86
CA ASP A 303 6.08 3.51 -6.17
C ASP A 303 5.90 2.47 -5.06
N CYS A 304 5.23 1.35 -5.34
CA CYS A 304 5.01 0.27 -4.36
C CYS A 304 5.88 -0.94 -4.72
N PHE A 305 6.11 -1.83 -3.76
CA PHE A 305 6.62 -3.17 -4.08
C PHE A 305 5.47 -4.05 -4.58
N GLN A 306 5.70 -5.36 -4.69
CA GLN A 306 4.73 -6.29 -5.22
C GLN A 306 3.39 -6.28 -4.47
N ILE A 307 2.32 -6.38 -5.25
CA ILE A 307 0.93 -6.52 -4.82
C ILE A 307 0.50 -7.96 -5.03
N ASP A 308 0.11 -8.63 -3.95
CA ASP A 308 -0.56 -9.94 -3.98
C ASP A 308 -2.07 -9.74 -3.79
N PRO A 309 -2.88 -9.79 -4.86
CA PRO A 309 -4.33 -9.71 -4.79
C PRO A 309 -4.98 -11.00 -4.23
N SER A 310 -4.22 -12.08 -4.09
CA SER A 310 -4.74 -13.44 -3.94
C SER A 310 -5.82 -13.70 -5.01
N THR A 311 -6.87 -14.45 -4.70
CA THR A 311 -7.99 -14.69 -5.63
C THR A 311 -9.15 -13.69 -5.47
N GLY A 312 -8.90 -12.54 -4.80
CA GLY A 312 -9.90 -11.51 -4.55
C GLY A 312 -10.33 -10.77 -5.82
N THR A 313 -11.32 -9.88 -5.72
CA THR A 313 -11.63 -8.96 -6.82
C THR A 313 -10.59 -7.87 -6.86
N PHE A 314 -9.93 -7.70 -8.02
CA PHE A 314 -8.89 -6.71 -8.21
C PHE A 314 -9.07 -6.07 -9.60
N LYS A 315 -9.80 -4.95 -9.66
CA LYS A 315 -10.25 -4.35 -10.94
C LYS A 315 -10.11 -2.85 -11.02
N TYR A 316 -9.94 -2.32 -12.24
CA TYR A 316 -9.88 -0.88 -12.49
C TYR A 316 -8.71 -0.18 -11.77
N ASN A 317 -7.66 -0.93 -11.42
CA ASN A 317 -6.56 -0.41 -10.63
C ASN A 317 -5.43 0.10 -11.54
N ASN A 318 -4.78 1.17 -11.10
CA ASN A 318 -3.59 1.72 -11.76
C ASN A 318 -2.36 1.39 -10.92
N ILE A 319 -1.37 0.73 -11.52
CA ILE A 319 -0.11 0.35 -10.89
C ILE A 319 0.98 1.16 -11.59
N ASN A 320 1.72 1.97 -10.83
CA ASN A 320 2.69 2.91 -11.38
C ASN A 320 4.02 2.82 -10.65
N ASN A 321 5.13 3.02 -11.37
CA ASN A 321 6.47 3.12 -10.79
C ASN A 321 6.81 1.91 -9.91
N TYR A 322 6.63 0.68 -10.39
CA TYR A 322 6.99 -0.50 -9.58
C TYR A 322 8.44 -0.39 -9.09
N ALA A 323 8.63 -0.58 -7.78
CA ALA A 323 9.92 -0.37 -7.13
C ALA A 323 10.45 -1.62 -6.42
N GLY A 324 9.76 -2.75 -6.58
CA GLY A 324 10.10 -4.02 -5.93
C GLY A 324 11.20 -4.78 -6.66
N THR A 325 11.55 -5.94 -6.12
CA THR A 325 12.50 -6.89 -6.71
C THR A 325 11.94 -8.31 -6.77
N GLU A 326 10.66 -8.47 -6.45
CA GLU A 326 9.94 -9.74 -6.35
C GLU A 326 9.56 -10.35 -7.71
N GLY A 327 9.99 -9.71 -8.82
CA GLY A 327 9.81 -10.21 -10.17
C GLY A 327 8.66 -9.57 -10.96
N GLY A 328 7.71 -8.89 -10.30
CA GLY A 328 6.65 -8.14 -10.96
C GLY A 328 5.79 -7.33 -10.00
N ALA A 329 5.17 -6.27 -10.50
CA ALA A 329 4.37 -5.34 -9.71
C ALA A 329 3.10 -5.98 -9.13
N VAL A 330 2.48 -6.90 -9.88
CA VAL A 330 1.36 -7.73 -9.42
C VAL A 330 1.75 -9.20 -9.49
N LEU A 331 1.61 -9.91 -8.37
CA LEU A 331 1.68 -11.37 -8.34
C LEU A 331 0.38 -11.95 -8.90
N TRP A 332 0.44 -12.66 -10.02
CA TRP A 332 -0.76 -13.23 -10.63
C TRP A 332 -1.25 -14.44 -9.82
N PRO A 333 -2.54 -14.55 -9.52
CA PRO A 333 -3.02 -15.59 -8.63
C PRO A 333 -3.27 -16.92 -9.33
N SER A 334 -3.53 -17.95 -8.52
CA SER A 334 -4.00 -19.28 -8.96
C SER A 334 -5.37 -19.29 -9.65
N SER A 335 -6.15 -18.19 -9.55
CA SER A 335 -7.41 -18.01 -10.26
C SER A 335 -7.62 -16.54 -10.58
N ASP A 336 -7.77 -16.22 -11.86
CA ASP A 336 -7.76 -14.85 -12.38
C ASP A 336 -9.14 -14.32 -12.80
N THR A 337 -10.21 -15.10 -12.61
CA THR A 337 -11.57 -14.71 -13.01
C THR A 337 -12.08 -13.40 -12.40
N ASN A 338 -11.44 -12.95 -11.31
CA ASN A 338 -11.77 -11.73 -10.59
C ASN A 338 -10.76 -10.59 -10.80
N ILE A 339 -9.77 -10.78 -11.67
CA ILE A 339 -8.72 -9.80 -11.98
C ILE A 339 -8.86 -9.34 -13.42
N SER A 340 -9.06 -8.04 -13.61
CA SER A 340 -9.22 -7.44 -14.93
C SER A 340 -9.03 -5.92 -14.87
N ASP A 341 -8.97 -5.28 -16.03
CA ASP A 341 -9.03 -3.81 -16.11
C ASP A 341 -7.90 -3.13 -15.34
N LEU A 342 -6.67 -3.64 -15.44
CA LEU A 342 -5.49 -3.07 -14.81
C LEU A 342 -4.73 -2.21 -15.82
N THR A 343 -4.15 -1.11 -15.34
CA THR A 343 -3.23 -0.28 -16.15
C THR A 343 -1.90 -0.15 -15.43
N PHE A 344 -0.83 -0.46 -16.15
CA PHE A 344 0.53 -0.31 -15.68
C PHE A 344 1.18 0.93 -16.31
N ALA A 345 2.10 1.55 -15.58
CA ALA A 345 2.92 2.66 -16.08
C ALA A 345 4.27 2.74 -15.36
N ILE A 346 5.36 2.74 -16.13
CA ILE A 346 6.73 2.84 -15.61
C ILE A 346 7.00 1.67 -14.64
N CYS A 347 6.80 0.45 -15.10
CA CYS A 347 7.04 -0.76 -14.32
C CYS A 347 8.04 -1.64 -15.08
N ASP A 348 9.17 -1.96 -14.46
CA ASP A 348 10.20 -2.81 -15.11
C ASP A 348 9.67 -4.23 -15.38
N GLU A 349 8.80 -4.72 -14.49
CA GLU A 349 7.97 -5.90 -14.69
C GLU A 349 6.53 -5.69 -14.18
N ASP A 350 5.53 -5.82 -15.05
CA ASP A 350 4.13 -5.59 -14.65
C ASP A 350 3.55 -6.74 -13.83
N ILE A 351 3.65 -7.97 -14.38
CA ILE A 351 3.03 -9.16 -13.81
C ILE A 351 4.08 -10.25 -13.57
N GLU A 352 4.03 -10.84 -12.38
CA GLU A 352 4.77 -12.06 -12.03
C GLU A 352 3.85 -13.28 -12.14
N ILE A 353 4.29 -14.31 -12.88
CA ILE A 353 3.70 -15.65 -12.91
C ILE A 353 4.65 -16.61 -12.20
N ASP A 354 4.29 -16.99 -10.98
CA ASP A 354 5.09 -17.90 -10.14
C ASP A 354 4.46 -19.30 -10.05
N ALA A 355 5.03 -20.16 -9.21
CA ALA A 355 4.54 -21.53 -9.04
C ALA A 355 3.17 -21.63 -8.36
N SER A 356 2.66 -20.52 -7.80
CA SER A 356 1.33 -20.40 -7.19
C SER A 356 0.30 -19.78 -8.14
N SER A 357 0.72 -19.22 -9.27
CA SER A 357 -0.16 -18.64 -10.30
C SER A 357 -0.98 -19.69 -11.06
N ASP A 358 -2.01 -19.22 -11.78
CA ASP A 358 -2.85 -20.06 -12.62
C ASP A 358 -2.01 -20.81 -13.67
N ALA A 359 -2.35 -22.07 -13.92
CA ALA A 359 -1.73 -22.89 -14.95
C ALA A 359 -2.09 -22.41 -16.37
N THR A 360 -3.20 -21.68 -16.52
CA THR A 360 -3.62 -21.08 -17.80
C THR A 360 -4.07 -19.63 -17.64
N PRO A 361 -3.14 -18.69 -17.37
CA PRO A 361 -3.47 -17.30 -17.16
C PRO A 361 -4.21 -16.66 -18.34
N ALA A 362 -5.19 -15.83 -18.05
CA ALA A 362 -5.98 -15.07 -18.99
C ALA A 362 -6.02 -13.59 -18.58
N PHE A 363 -5.51 -12.72 -19.44
CA PHE A 363 -5.48 -11.28 -19.23
C PHE A 363 -6.68 -10.64 -19.93
N SER A 364 -7.56 -10.04 -19.13
CA SER A 364 -8.72 -9.28 -19.61
C SER A 364 -8.57 -7.80 -19.31
N ASN A 365 -8.48 -6.98 -20.35
CA ASN A 365 -8.30 -5.53 -20.26
C ASN A 365 -7.07 -5.12 -19.43
N ILE A 366 -5.94 -5.81 -19.60
CA ILE A 366 -4.68 -5.49 -18.93
C ILE A 366 -3.81 -4.63 -19.83
N VAL A 367 -3.69 -3.35 -19.52
CA VAL A 367 -2.87 -2.41 -20.28
C VAL A 367 -1.48 -2.32 -19.65
N HIS A 368 -0.53 -3.01 -20.28
CA HIS A 368 0.90 -2.93 -20.00
C HIS A 368 1.47 -1.61 -20.51
N ASP A 369 2.58 -1.16 -19.91
CA ASP A 369 3.18 0.14 -20.22
C ASP A 369 4.08 0.14 -21.47
N ASP A 370 4.51 -1.04 -21.92
CA ASP A 370 5.27 -1.30 -23.15
C ASP A 370 6.55 -0.44 -23.27
N ASN A 371 7.30 -0.16 -22.19
CA ASN A 371 8.53 0.64 -22.38
C ASN A 371 9.62 -0.16 -23.07
N ALA A 372 10.43 0.54 -23.86
CA ALA A 372 11.56 -0.11 -24.49
C ALA A 372 12.59 -0.55 -23.43
N SER A 373 12.80 -1.87 -23.30
CA SER A 373 13.76 -2.56 -22.39
C SER A 373 13.20 -3.08 -21.07
N ASP A 374 11.89 -2.98 -20.84
CA ASP A 374 11.19 -3.69 -19.75
C ASP A 374 10.50 -4.96 -20.26
N TYR A 375 9.85 -5.67 -19.35
CA TYR A 375 9.13 -6.91 -19.63
C TYR A 375 7.73 -6.86 -19.03
N ASP A 376 6.69 -7.07 -19.84
CA ASP A 376 5.31 -7.10 -19.37
C ASP A 376 5.07 -8.25 -18.37
N VAL A 377 5.71 -9.39 -18.61
CA VAL A 377 5.52 -10.60 -17.82
C VAL A 377 6.85 -11.22 -17.43
N ASN A 378 7.01 -11.48 -16.14
CA ASN A 378 8.04 -12.34 -15.61
C ASN A 378 7.45 -13.70 -15.25
N ASN A 379 8.09 -14.78 -15.69
CA ASN A 379 7.61 -16.14 -15.47
C ASN A 379 8.66 -16.95 -14.71
N THR A 380 8.45 -17.09 -13.40
CA THR A 380 9.27 -17.89 -12.50
C THR A 380 8.58 -19.17 -12.05
N SER A 381 7.47 -19.55 -12.68
CA SER A 381 6.64 -20.70 -12.32
C SER A 381 7.33 -22.07 -12.42
N GLY A 382 8.46 -22.17 -13.13
CA GLY A 382 9.14 -23.44 -13.40
C GLY A 382 8.63 -24.16 -14.66
N GLY A 383 7.71 -23.54 -15.41
CA GLY A 383 7.12 -24.10 -16.62
C GLY A 383 6.77 -23.04 -17.68
N ALA A 384 6.67 -23.50 -18.92
CA ALA A 384 6.18 -22.64 -20.00
C ALA A 384 4.70 -22.31 -19.82
N VAL A 385 4.32 -21.06 -20.08
CA VAL A 385 2.96 -20.54 -19.89
C VAL A 385 2.43 -19.96 -21.20
N THR A 386 1.16 -20.22 -21.49
CA THR A 386 0.43 -19.55 -22.58
C THR A 386 -0.62 -18.63 -21.96
N ILE A 387 -0.54 -17.34 -22.26
CA ILE A 387 -1.40 -16.30 -21.70
C ILE A 387 -2.47 -15.94 -22.73
N ALA A 388 -3.74 -16.04 -22.36
CA ALA A 388 -4.84 -15.62 -23.24
C ALA A 388 -5.11 -14.12 -23.10
N LEU A 389 -4.94 -13.35 -24.18
CA LEU A 389 -5.21 -11.91 -24.20
C LEU A 389 -6.61 -11.63 -24.75
N SER A 390 -7.38 -10.82 -24.04
CA SER A 390 -8.73 -10.41 -24.42
C SER A 390 -8.97 -8.93 -24.13
N GLY A 391 -10.00 -8.36 -24.75
CA GLY A 391 -10.35 -6.96 -24.50
C GLY A 391 -9.26 -5.99 -24.97
N THR A 392 -8.85 -5.07 -24.10
CA THR A 392 -7.75 -4.12 -24.38
C THR A 392 -6.35 -4.66 -24.04
N SER A 393 -6.19 -5.93 -23.68
CA SER A 393 -4.89 -6.47 -23.27
C SER A 393 -3.83 -6.41 -24.38
N ASN A 394 -2.61 -5.96 -24.06
CA ASN A 394 -1.50 -5.69 -25.00
C ASN A 394 -0.17 -6.42 -24.71
N GLY A 395 -0.12 -7.35 -23.76
CA GLY A 395 1.12 -8.05 -23.38
C GLY A 395 1.84 -8.69 -24.58
N ASN A 396 3.12 -8.38 -24.74
CA ASN A 396 3.94 -8.75 -25.90
C ASN A 396 5.41 -9.06 -25.56
N SER A 397 5.86 -8.77 -24.34
CA SER A 397 7.24 -8.99 -23.90
C SER A 397 7.31 -9.84 -22.62
N TYR A 398 8.46 -10.50 -22.40
CA TYR A 398 8.68 -11.31 -21.20
C TYR A 398 10.16 -11.41 -20.82
N ASN A 399 10.44 -11.66 -19.54
CA ASN A 399 11.81 -11.83 -19.04
C ASN A 399 12.45 -13.12 -19.61
N PRO A 400 13.47 -13.02 -20.49
CA PRO A 400 14.09 -14.17 -21.14
C PRO A 400 14.96 -15.03 -20.20
N GLY A 401 15.24 -14.54 -18.99
CA GLY A 401 15.89 -15.31 -17.94
C GLY A 401 14.95 -16.32 -17.26
N GLY A 402 13.64 -16.17 -17.42
CA GLY A 402 12.61 -17.06 -16.88
C GLY A 402 12.18 -18.15 -17.85
N ASP A 403 11.08 -18.83 -17.52
CA ASP A 403 10.45 -19.82 -18.38
C ASP A 403 9.69 -19.16 -19.54
N THR A 404 9.48 -19.92 -20.63
CA THR A 404 8.87 -19.39 -21.86
C THR A 404 7.45 -18.89 -21.63
N VAL A 405 7.16 -17.65 -22.05
CA VAL A 405 5.81 -17.09 -22.14
C VAL A 405 5.36 -17.02 -23.60
N THR A 406 4.15 -17.49 -23.90
CA THR A 406 3.50 -17.34 -25.20
C THR A 406 2.21 -16.55 -25.05
N PHE A 407 2.11 -15.42 -25.73
CA PHE A 407 0.85 -14.67 -25.78
C PHE A 407 -0.07 -15.21 -26.87
N SER A 408 -1.27 -15.62 -26.48
CA SER A 408 -2.34 -16.05 -27.39
C SER A 408 -3.42 -14.98 -27.41
N SER A 409 -3.52 -14.24 -28.50
CA SER A 409 -4.52 -13.18 -28.63
C SER A 409 -5.86 -13.75 -29.09
N SER A 410 -6.97 -13.24 -28.57
CA SER A 410 -8.32 -13.65 -28.97
C SER A 410 -9.20 -12.42 -29.21
N SER A 411 -9.77 -12.31 -30.41
CA SER A 411 -10.79 -11.32 -30.75
C SER A 411 -12.17 -11.96 -30.91
N THR A 412 -13.22 -11.29 -30.43
CA THR A 412 -14.61 -11.65 -30.68
C THR A 412 -15.15 -10.81 -31.82
N LEU A 413 -15.57 -11.47 -32.88
CA LEU A 413 -16.01 -10.83 -34.12
C LEU A 413 -17.52 -10.99 -34.23
N ILE A 414 -18.22 -9.87 -34.42
CA ILE A 414 -19.69 -9.79 -34.39
C ILE A 414 -20.19 -9.14 -35.68
N LEU A 415 -21.18 -9.77 -36.30
CA LEU A 415 -21.98 -9.20 -37.39
C LEU A 415 -23.42 -9.04 -36.88
N THR A 416 -23.83 -7.78 -36.68
CA THR A 416 -25.19 -7.43 -36.26
C THR A 416 -26.02 -7.06 -37.48
N VAL A 417 -26.88 -7.98 -37.95
CA VAL A 417 -27.59 -7.86 -39.23
C VAL A 417 -29.04 -7.46 -39.01
N ARG A 418 -29.41 -6.29 -39.57
CA ARG A 418 -30.77 -5.75 -39.58
C ARG A 418 -31.23 -5.45 -40.99
N ASP A 419 -32.53 -5.33 -41.21
CA ASP A 419 -33.08 -4.84 -42.46
C ASP A 419 -33.23 -3.31 -42.46
N GLU A 420 -33.80 -2.75 -43.54
CA GLU A 420 -34.05 -1.32 -43.70
C GLU A 420 -35.04 -0.73 -42.68
N ALA A 421 -35.87 -1.57 -42.04
CA ALA A 421 -36.77 -1.17 -40.97
C ALA A 421 -36.11 -1.25 -39.58
N GLY A 422 -34.90 -1.80 -39.49
CA GLY A 422 -34.18 -2.02 -38.25
C GLY A 422 -34.50 -3.36 -37.57
N ASP A 423 -35.30 -4.21 -38.21
CA ASP A 423 -35.66 -5.52 -37.69
C ASP A 423 -34.51 -6.52 -37.86
N PRO A 424 -34.29 -7.44 -36.90
CA PRO A 424 -33.21 -8.41 -36.97
C PRO A 424 -33.40 -9.40 -38.13
N VAL A 425 -32.37 -9.60 -38.95
CA VAL A 425 -32.43 -10.56 -40.06
C VAL A 425 -31.86 -11.91 -39.61
N GLY A 426 -32.76 -12.84 -39.32
CA GLY A 426 -32.45 -14.20 -38.89
C GLY A 426 -31.95 -15.13 -40.00
N SER A 427 -31.03 -16.04 -39.65
CA SER A 427 -30.45 -17.05 -40.55
C SER A 427 -29.89 -16.48 -41.86
N ALA A 428 -29.28 -15.30 -41.80
CA ALA A 428 -28.42 -14.78 -42.85
C ALA A 428 -27.05 -15.44 -42.73
N PHE A 429 -26.47 -15.87 -43.85
CA PHE A 429 -25.10 -16.38 -43.87
C PHE A 429 -24.12 -15.24 -43.60
N ALA A 430 -23.32 -15.38 -42.55
CA ALA A 430 -22.35 -14.41 -42.09
C ALA A 430 -20.96 -15.04 -42.16
N TYR A 431 -20.05 -14.37 -42.86
CA TYR A 431 -18.71 -14.91 -43.10
C TYR A 431 -17.65 -13.82 -43.14
N ILE A 432 -16.48 -14.17 -42.63
CA ILE A 432 -15.28 -13.33 -42.57
C ILE A 432 -14.16 -14.16 -43.19
N ASP A 433 -13.53 -13.64 -44.23
CA ASP A 433 -12.40 -14.27 -44.91
C ASP A 433 -11.19 -13.35 -44.95
N ASP A 434 -10.00 -13.95 -44.85
CA ASP A 434 -8.70 -13.30 -45.07
C ASP A 434 -8.20 -13.73 -46.45
N ASP A 435 -8.34 -12.88 -47.47
CA ASP A 435 -7.92 -13.18 -48.85
C ASP A 435 -8.43 -14.54 -49.42
N ASN A 436 -9.61 -14.98 -49.00
CA ASN A 436 -10.17 -16.33 -49.27
C ASN A 436 -9.31 -17.51 -48.78
N ALA A 437 -8.46 -17.31 -47.77
CA ALA A 437 -7.80 -18.40 -47.06
C ALA A 437 -8.83 -19.32 -46.36
N VAL A 438 -8.53 -20.62 -46.35
CA VAL A 438 -9.33 -21.65 -45.67
C VAL A 438 -8.50 -22.21 -44.52
N PRO A 439 -9.06 -22.33 -43.29
CA PRO A 439 -10.44 -22.08 -42.91
C PRO A 439 -10.81 -20.58 -42.83
N TYR A 440 -12.08 -20.26 -43.09
CA TYR A 440 -12.60 -18.91 -42.89
C TYR A 440 -12.61 -18.54 -41.41
N ILE A 441 -12.37 -17.26 -41.10
CA ILE A 441 -12.40 -16.71 -39.73
C ILE A 441 -13.80 -16.87 -39.13
N MET A 442 -14.85 -16.56 -39.92
CA MET A 442 -16.24 -16.83 -39.56
C MET A 442 -16.93 -17.51 -40.73
N ASN A 443 -17.73 -18.53 -40.44
CA ASN A 443 -18.65 -19.15 -41.40
C ASN A 443 -19.85 -19.73 -40.66
N THR A 444 -20.84 -18.87 -40.37
CA THR A 444 -22.03 -19.25 -39.58
C THR A 444 -23.28 -18.54 -40.11
N THR A 445 -24.40 -18.68 -39.41
CA THR A 445 -25.62 -17.93 -39.70
C THR A 445 -26.03 -17.06 -38.52
N THR A 446 -26.64 -15.91 -38.80
CA THR A 446 -27.21 -15.05 -37.77
C THR A 446 -28.31 -15.76 -36.97
N ASN A 447 -28.37 -15.48 -35.68
CA ASN A 447 -29.43 -15.93 -34.79
C ASN A 447 -30.80 -15.41 -35.28
N VAL A 448 -31.82 -16.28 -35.26
CA VAL A 448 -33.15 -16.00 -35.79
C VAL A 448 -33.89 -14.85 -35.09
N THR A 449 -33.56 -14.59 -33.83
CA THR A 449 -34.25 -13.59 -33.00
C THR A 449 -33.45 -12.30 -32.89
N THR A 450 -32.11 -12.38 -32.81
CA THR A 450 -31.27 -11.19 -32.59
C THR A 450 -30.63 -10.64 -33.86
N GLY A 451 -30.57 -11.42 -34.93
CA GLY A 451 -29.85 -11.03 -36.16
C GLY A 451 -28.32 -11.04 -36.01
N ILE A 452 -27.79 -11.62 -34.93
CA ILE A 452 -26.36 -11.60 -34.61
C ILE A 452 -25.67 -12.90 -35.03
N ALA A 453 -24.52 -12.78 -35.69
CA ALA A 453 -23.54 -13.85 -35.87
C ALA A 453 -22.24 -13.49 -35.13
N GLN A 454 -21.64 -14.45 -34.42
CA GLN A 454 -20.47 -14.23 -33.57
C GLN A 454 -19.47 -15.39 -33.69
N VAL A 455 -18.17 -15.08 -33.65
CA VAL A 455 -17.08 -16.06 -33.55
C VAL A 455 -15.93 -15.51 -32.71
N SER A 456 -15.16 -16.38 -32.07
CA SER A 456 -13.86 -16.04 -31.47
C SER A 456 -12.74 -16.40 -32.46
N HIS A 457 -11.79 -15.49 -32.66
CA HIS A 457 -10.64 -15.64 -33.56
C HIS A 457 -9.34 -15.49 -32.77
N THR A 458 -8.40 -16.41 -32.97
CA THR A 458 -7.18 -16.52 -32.14
C THR A 458 -5.86 -16.34 -32.90
N ASP A 459 -5.91 -16.10 -34.21
CA ASP A 459 -4.69 -16.08 -35.06
C ASP A 459 -4.06 -14.68 -35.16
N GLY A 460 -4.40 -13.78 -34.24
CA GLY A 460 -3.90 -12.41 -34.19
C GLY A 460 -4.68 -11.43 -35.07
N ALA A 461 -4.08 -10.27 -35.36
CA ALA A 461 -4.71 -9.24 -36.18
C ALA A 461 -4.67 -9.63 -37.66
N VAL A 462 -5.78 -9.41 -38.37
CA VAL A 462 -5.86 -9.58 -39.83
C VAL A 462 -6.23 -8.25 -40.46
N ALA A 463 -5.28 -7.67 -41.18
CA ALA A 463 -5.50 -6.43 -41.93
C ALA A 463 -6.28 -6.72 -43.21
N GLY A 464 -7.31 -5.92 -43.51
CA GLY A 464 -8.05 -6.01 -44.76
C GLY A 464 -8.97 -7.24 -44.89
N ALA A 465 -9.39 -7.85 -43.78
CA ALA A 465 -10.32 -8.98 -43.83
C ALA A 465 -11.63 -8.58 -44.53
N THR A 466 -12.18 -9.49 -45.33
CA THR A 466 -13.44 -9.27 -46.03
C THR A 466 -14.60 -9.82 -45.22
N TRP A 467 -15.52 -8.94 -44.82
CA TRP A 467 -16.72 -9.26 -44.07
C TRP A 467 -17.90 -9.28 -45.02
N ARG A 468 -18.71 -10.34 -44.98
CA ARG A 468 -19.81 -10.50 -45.92
C ARG A 468 -21.05 -11.09 -45.24
N VAL A 469 -22.21 -10.66 -45.72
CA VAL A 469 -23.52 -11.18 -45.29
C VAL A 469 -24.39 -11.48 -46.51
N ARG A 470 -25.03 -12.65 -46.52
CA ARG A 470 -25.94 -13.08 -47.58
C ARG A 470 -27.23 -13.67 -47.03
N LYS A 471 -28.36 -13.23 -47.57
CA LYS A 471 -29.67 -13.81 -47.32
C LYS A 471 -30.48 -13.74 -48.63
N TYR A 472 -31.16 -14.82 -48.99
CA TYR A 472 -32.08 -14.81 -50.13
C TYR A 472 -33.16 -13.74 -49.93
N GLY A 473 -33.49 -13.00 -50.99
CA GLY A 473 -34.41 -11.85 -50.93
C GLY A 473 -33.75 -10.52 -50.54
N TYR A 474 -32.45 -10.51 -50.25
CA TYR A 474 -31.68 -9.32 -49.92
C TYR A 474 -30.44 -9.18 -50.82
N LYS A 475 -30.01 -7.95 -51.07
CA LYS A 475 -28.75 -7.69 -51.77
C LYS A 475 -27.59 -8.15 -50.89
N PRO A 476 -26.59 -8.86 -51.43
CA PRO A 476 -25.38 -9.23 -50.68
C PRO A 476 -24.68 -7.99 -50.11
N TRP A 477 -24.25 -8.06 -48.87
CA TRP A 477 -23.44 -7.03 -48.23
C TRP A 477 -21.98 -7.48 -48.13
N VAL A 478 -21.06 -6.55 -48.39
CA VAL A 478 -19.60 -6.76 -48.32
C VAL A 478 -18.95 -5.50 -47.78
N ALA A 479 -18.01 -5.64 -46.85
CA ALA A 479 -17.07 -4.61 -46.47
C ALA A 479 -15.68 -5.19 -46.24
N ILE A 480 -14.69 -4.30 -46.26
CA ILE A 480 -13.31 -4.60 -45.86
C ILE A 480 -13.10 -3.92 -44.51
N ALA A 481 -12.68 -4.68 -43.51
CA ALA A 481 -12.39 -4.17 -42.19
C ALA A 481 -11.38 -5.06 -41.47
N ASP A 482 -10.47 -4.44 -40.72
CA ASP A 482 -9.47 -5.18 -39.96
C ASP A 482 -10.11 -5.99 -38.83
N VAL A 483 -9.60 -7.20 -38.64
CA VAL A 483 -9.80 -8.03 -37.45
C VAL A 483 -8.72 -7.61 -36.43
N PRO A 484 -9.09 -7.16 -35.23
CA PRO A 484 -8.11 -6.80 -34.22
C PRO A 484 -7.42 -8.06 -33.65
N ALA A 485 -6.21 -7.90 -33.12
CA ALA A 485 -5.54 -8.98 -32.40
C ALA A 485 -6.36 -9.44 -31.18
N THR A 486 -6.93 -8.50 -30.43
CA THR A 486 -7.70 -8.74 -29.20
C THR A 486 -8.99 -7.92 -29.18
N GLY A 487 -9.92 -8.26 -28.27
CA GLY A 487 -11.11 -7.45 -28.00
C GLY A 487 -12.31 -7.77 -28.88
N THR A 488 -13.28 -6.85 -28.98
CA THR A 488 -14.51 -7.06 -29.75
C THR A 488 -14.58 -6.16 -30.97
N LYS A 489 -14.88 -6.74 -32.13
CA LYS A 489 -15.19 -6.03 -33.37
C LYS A 489 -16.63 -6.31 -33.77
N ASP A 490 -17.52 -5.33 -33.57
CA ASP A 490 -18.89 -5.38 -34.09
C ASP A 490 -19.01 -4.57 -35.38
N ILE A 491 -19.56 -5.20 -36.41
CA ILE A 491 -19.90 -4.56 -37.66
C ILE A 491 -21.42 -4.57 -37.84
N PRO A 492 -22.09 -3.41 -37.71
CA PRO A 492 -23.50 -3.30 -38.02
C PRO A 492 -23.72 -3.41 -39.53
N VAL A 493 -24.64 -4.28 -39.93
CA VAL A 493 -25.01 -4.52 -41.32
C VAL A 493 -26.48 -4.24 -41.53
N THR A 494 -26.80 -3.39 -42.51
CA THR A 494 -28.16 -3.20 -43.02
C THR A 494 -28.30 -3.91 -44.35
N LEU A 495 -29.11 -4.98 -44.38
CA LEU A 495 -29.47 -5.66 -45.61
C LEU A 495 -30.65 -4.96 -46.30
N ILE A 496 -30.45 -4.65 -47.57
CA ILE A 496 -31.45 -3.99 -48.43
C ILE A 496 -32.21 -5.06 -49.20
N VAL A 497 -33.54 -4.97 -49.24
CA VAL A 497 -34.37 -5.93 -49.98
C VAL A 497 -33.97 -5.91 -51.47
N ASP A 498 -33.78 -7.09 -52.06
CA ASP A 498 -33.51 -7.21 -53.49
C ASP A 498 -34.82 -7.47 -54.25
N PRO A 499 -35.37 -6.46 -54.95
CA PRO A 499 -36.63 -6.63 -55.69
C PRO A 499 -36.49 -7.64 -56.84
N GLN A 500 -35.27 -7.98 -57.27
CA GLN A 500 -35.02 -8.96 -58.32
C GLN A 500 -35.05 -10.42 -57.83
N GLN A 501 -35.11 -10.64 -56.51
CA GLN A 501 -35.07 -11.97 -55.88
C GLN A 501 -36.34 -12.28 -55.07
N THR A 502 -37.43 -11.57 -55.35
CA THR A 502 -38.73 -11.78 -54.67
C THR A 502 -39.51 -12.97 -55.22
#